data_AF-A0AAU4C9E2-F1
#
_entry.id   AF-A0AAU4C9E2-F1
#
_cell.length_a   1.000
_cell.length_b   1.000
_cell.length_c   1.000
_cell.angle_alpha   90.00
_cell.angle_beta   90.00
_cell.angle_gamma   90.00
#
_symmetry.space_group_name_H-M   'P 1'
#
loop_
_entity.id
_entity.type
_entity.pdbx_description
1 polymer ?
#
loop_
_entity_poly.entity_id
_entity_poly.type
_entity_poly.pdbx_seq_one_letter_code
_entity_poly.pdbx_strand_id
1 'polypeptide(L)'
;MMQMSLLESDTRSVDCSDIPAGPVQLAAPTPCRRKPAARVTVQEGPAATLLLGRRASRKKWEAVRREGIGGSDVAALFGLAGKYASPRHVFEEKHGRPTFRETEPAEIGREIEAFIARMFTKRSGLKTRMPSGMIQNIARPWMRANVDRYVLDAEGRIVAPLELKNRSEYQADDWEDGVPDGPALQAHWYMAVGGWDHAYVAALVGGNKLRWFRLERDEEIIEELVGHCEAWYQRHIVDGFPPPADGLEATTSLLARLWQVQPEKVVTVAEEKAKTLLDREERLTEKVKAAEEQLRAVQNEMRLLAGDAEVVMAAGRPAWTFKQNSTFSSKRFTADYPELAAKYTHKADALDMDRLKAESPEEYRLCRSRQLRRSTTKTTKKAAR
;
A
#
# COMPACT_ATOMS: atom_id res chain seq x y z
N MET A 1 -48.48 -78.62 33.54
CA MET A 1 -47.85 -78.96 32.25
C MET A 1 -46.39 -78.52 32.36
N MET A 2 -45.47 -79.41 32.74
CA MET A 2 -44.59 -80.21 31.84
C MET A 2 -43.70 -79.32 30.96
N GLN A 3 -42.40 -79.19 31.31
CA GLN A 3 -41.23 -79.92 30.77
C GLN A 3 -40.74 -79.35 29.42
N MET A 4 -39.58 -78.68 29.35
CA MET A 4 -38.20 -79.21 29.21
C MET A 4 -37.92 -79.97 27.91
N SER A 5 -37.02 -79.46 27.07
CA SER A 5 -35.67 -80.04 26.90
C SER A 5 -34.76 -79.14 26.05
N LEU A 6 -33.47 -79.18 26.42
CA LEU A 6 -32.27 -78.54 25.85
C LEU A 6 -31.47 -79.59 25.05
N LEU A 7 -30.36 -79.13 24.45
CA LEU A 7 -29.18 -79.85 23.91
C LEU A 7 -29.27 -80.13 22.40
N GLU A 8 -28.22 -79.97 21.57
CA GLU A 8 -26.78 -79.96 21.86
C GLU A 8 -25.97 -79.34 20.68
N SER A 9 -24.73 -78.99 21.01
CA SER A 9 -23.65 -78.43 20.19
C SER A 9 -23.12 -79.35 19.09
N ASP A 10 -22.52 -78.77 18.03
CA ASP A 10 -21.42 -79.45 17.35
C ASP A 10 -20.37 -78.46 16.81
N THR A 11 -19.23 -78.43 17.50
CA THR A 11 -17.96 -77.85 17.04
C THR A 11 -17.20 -78.91 16.27
N ARG A 12 -16.86 -78.66 15.00
CA ARG A 12 -15.83 -79.43 14.30
C ARG A 12 -14.72 -78.53 13.78
N SER A 13 -13.57 -78.76 14.38
CA SER A 13 -12.21 -78.46 13.92
C SER A 13 -12.01 -78.83 12.46
N VAL A 14 -11.40 -77.94 11.69
CA VAL A 14 -10.75 -78.32 10.43
C VAL A 14 -9.26 -78.07 10.57
N ASP A 15 -8.56 -79.16 10.31
CA ASP A 15 -7.13 -79.43 10.40
C ASP A 15 -6.31 -78.53 9.45
N CYS A 16 -5.19 -78.03 9.98
CA CYS A 16 -4.18 -77.26 9.25
C CYS A 16 -3.15 -78.23 8.69
N SER A 17 -3.39 -78.78 7.51
CA SER A 17 -2.36 -79.50 6.76
C SER A 17 -2.75 -79.59 5.30
N ASP A 18 -2.42 -78.55 4.53
CA ASP A 18 -2.05 -78.66 3.10
C ASP A 18 -1.58 -77.28 2.59
N ILE A 19 -0.27 -77.04 2.67
CA ILE A 19 0.41 -75.88 2.09
C ILE A 19 1.23 -76.36 0.89
N PRO A 20 0.94 -75.91 -0.35
CA PRO A 20 1.95 -75.82 -1.38
C PRO A 20 2.57 -74.41 -1.37
N ALA A 21 3.87 -74.37 -1.09
CA ALA A 21 4.70 -73.18 -1.14
C ALA A 21 4.87 -72.71 -2.60
N GLY A 22 4.34 -71.53 -2.91
CA GLY A 22 4.62 -70.77 -4.13
C GLY A 22 4.73 -69.28 -3.81
N PRO A 23 5.63 -68.51 -4.45
CA PRO A 23 5.84 -67.11 -4.09
C PRO A 23 4.64 -66.27 -4.57
N VAL A 24 3.80 -65.84 -3.64
CA VAL A 24 2.74 -64.85 -3.90
C VAL A 24 3.38 -63.47 -3.93
N GLN A 25 3.49 -62.90 -5.13
CA GLN A 25 3.81 -61.49 -5.34
C GLN A 25 2.64 -60.64 -4.80
N LEU A 26 2.86 -59.96 -3.68
CA LEU A 26 1.94 -58.95 -3.15
C LEU A 26 1.86 -57.77 -4.13
N ALA A 27 0.77 -57.70 -4.89
CA ALA A 27 0.41 -56.49 -5.63
C ALA A 27 0.10 -55.37 -4.60
N ALA A 28 0.79 -54.25 -4.73
CA ALA A 28 0.56 -53.07 -3.92
C ALA A 28 -0.90 -52.59 -4.06
N PRO A 29 -1.56 -52.14 -2.98
CA PRO A 29 -2.95 -51.69 -3.06
C PRO A 29 -3.04 -50.47 -3.98
N THR A 30 -3.86 -50.58 -5.02
CA THR A 30 -4.21 -49.49 -5.92
C THR A 30 -4.67 -48.29 -5.09
N PRO A 31 -4.03 -47.10 -5.19
CA PRO A 31 -4.46 -45.96 -4.41
C PRO A 31 -5.88 -45.59 -4.86
N CYS A 32 -6.83 -45.74 -3.94
CA CYS A 32 -8.19 -45.29 -4.10
C CYS A 32 -8.15 -43.79 -4.43
N ARG A 33 -8.30 -43.45 -5.72
CA ARG A 33 -8.46 -42.06 -6.17
C ARG A 33 -9.76 -41.55 -5.58
N ARG A 34 -9.69 -40.95 -4.39
CA ARG A 34 -10.73 -40.05 -3.91
C ARG A 34 -10.92 -39.00 -5.00
N LYS A 35 -12.11 -38.96 -5.61
CA LYS A 35 -12.54 -37.83 -6.42
C LYS A 35 -12.24 -36.56 -5.60
N PRO A 36 -11.58 -35.53 -6.15
CA PRO A 36 -11.39 -34.29 -5.42
C PRO A 36 -12.78 -33.82 -4.99
N ALA A 37 -12.97 -33.65 -3.68
CA ALA A 37 -14.19 -33.05 -3.17
C ALA A 37 -14.38 -31.73 -3.92
N ALA A 38 -15.55 -31.55 -4.56
CA ALA A 38 -15.90 -30.29 -5.16
C ALA A 38 -15.66 -29.20 -4.10
N ARG A 39 -14.76 -28.24 -4.39
CA ARG A 39 -14.56 -27.10 -3.49
C ARG A 39 -15.91 -26.40 -3.39
N VAL A 40 -16.60 -26.54 -2.26
CA VAL A 40 -17.76 -25.73 -1.94
C VAL A 40 -17.31 -24.29 -2.00
N THR A 41 -17.66 -23.60 -3.08
CA THR A 41 -17.27 -22.23 -3.33
C THR A 41 -18.26 -21.38 -2.55
N VAL A 42 -17.82 -20.85 -1.41
CA VAL A 42 -18.69 -20.02 -0.56
C VAL A 42 -18.88 -18.69 -1.28
N GLN A 43 -20.11 -18.43 -1.72
CA GLN A 43 -20.50 -17.16 -2.32
C GLN A 43 -20.55 -16.09 -1.20
N GLU A 44 -19.69 -15.08 -1.30
CA GLU A 44 -19.59 -14.00 -0.30
C GLU A 44 -20.24 -12.68 -0.80
N GLY A 45 -20.55 -12.59 -2.09
CA GLY A 45 -21.29 -11.49 -2.69
C GLY A 45 -22.08 -11.96 -3.91
N PRO A 46 -23.02 -11.14 -4.43
CA PRO A 46 -23.83 -11.48 -5.60
C PRO A 46 -23.03 -12.02 -6.80
N ALA A 47 -21.86 -11.44 -7.07
CA ALA A 47 -20.99 -11.79 -8.20
C ALA A 47 -19.61 -12.35 -7.78
N ALA A 48 -19.39 -12.66 -6.50
CA ALA A 48 -18.08 -13.07 -6.00
C ALA A 48 -18.08 -14.35 -5.15
N THR A 49 -16.97 -15.07 -5.25
CA THR A 49 -16.73 -16.29 -4.48
C THR A 49 -15.43 -16.22 -3.68
N LEU A 50 -15.36 -16.98 -2.59
CA LEU A 50 -14.17 -17.09 -1.76
C LEU A 50 -13.02 -17.75 -2.54
N LEU A 51 -11.96 -16.99 -2.82
CA LEU A 51 -10.76 -17.47 -3.50
C LEU A 51 -9.76 -18.07 -2.50
N LEU A 52 -9.54 -17.38 -1.37
CA LEU A 52 -8.56 -17.80 -0.37
C LEU A 52 -9.05 -17.45 1.04
N GLY A 53 -9.19 -18.45 1.90
CA GLY A 53 -9.63 -18.25 3.29
C GLY A 53 -8.64 -17.41 4.11
N ARG A 54 -9.15 -16.63 5.07
CA ARG A 54 -8.38 -15.66 5.88
C ARG A 54 -7.24 -16.28 6.69
N ARG A 55 -7.34 -17.57 7.00
CA ARG A 55 -6.33 -18.33 7.76
C ARG A 55 -5.19 -18.85 6.89
N ALA A 56 -5.17 -18.51 5.60
CA ALA A 56 -4.07 -18.86 4.72
C ALA A 56 -2.76 -18.22 5.19
N SER A 57 -1.64 -18.90 4.96
CA SER A 57 -0.33 -18.35 5.29
C SER A 57 -0.04 -17.10 4.47
N ARG A 58 0.75 -16.17 5.02
CA ARG A 58 1.18 -14.94 4.35
C ARG A 58 1.78 -15.22 2.96
N LYS A 59 2.63 -16.23 2.84
CA LYS A 59 3.23 -16.64 1.55
C LYS A 59 2.17 -17.04 0.51
N LYS A 60 1.14 -17.80 0.92
CA LYS A 60 0.05 -18.20 0.02
C LYS A 60 -0.82 -17.01 -0.35
N TRP A 61 -1.08 -16.13 0.62
CA TRP A 61 -1.82 -14.89 0.39
C TRP A 61 -1.13 -13.99 -0.62
N GLU A 62 0.18 -13.76 -0.45
CA GLU A 62 0.99 -12.96 -1.37
C GLU A 62 1.05 -13.60 -2.76
N ALA A 63 1.21 -14.93 -2.85
CA ALA A 63 1.21 -15.63 -4.14
C ALA A 63 -0.12 -15.44 -4.89
N VAL A 64 -1.26 -15.64 -4.21
CA VAL A 64 -2.58 -15.42 -4.78
C VAL A 64 -2.78 -13.94 -5.11
N ARG A 65 -2.35 -13.01 -4.26
CA ARG A 65 -2.48 -11.57 -4.55
C ARG A 65 -1.79 -11.15 -5.85
N ARG A 66 -0.72 -11.84 -6.27
CA ARG A 66 0.04 -11.51 -7.50
C ARG A 66 -0.67 -11.86 -8.81
N GLU A 67 -1.63 -12.77 -8.78
CA GLU A 67 -2.29 -13.29 -9.99
C GLU A 67 -3.48 -12.42 -10.45
N GLY A 68 -3.78 -11.31 -9.77
CA GLY A 68 -4.90 -10.44 -10.10
C GLY A 68 -4.74 -9.03 -9.54
N ILE A 69 -5.72 -8.18 -9.84
CA ILE A 69 -5.81 -6.79 -9.38
C ILE A 69 -6.73 -6.72 -8.16
N GLY A 70 -6.22 -6.13 -7.09
CA GLY A 70 -6.94 -5.85 -5.85
C GLY A 70 -7.29 -4.38 -5.69
N GLY A 71 -8.20 -4.05 -4.76
CA GLY A 71 -8.68 -2.68 -4.58
C GLY A 71 -7.58 -1.65 -4.24
N SER A 72 -6.55 -2.04 -3.50
CA SER A 72 -5.41 -1.14 -3.24
C SER A 72 -4.47 -0.96 -4.43
N ASP A 73 -4.48 -1.88 -5.40
CA ASP A 73 -3.72 -1.73 -6.64
C ASP A 73 -4.38 -0.66 -7.52
N VAL A 74 -5.71 -0.64 -7.56
CA VAL A 74 -6.51 0.32 -8.35
C VAL A 74 -6.10 1.76 -8.05
N ALA A 75 -6.05 2.17 -6.78
CA ALA A 75 -5.62 3.51 -6.42
C ALA A 75 -4.20 3.85 -6.95
N ALA A 76 -3.30 2.86 -6.99
CA ALA A 76 -1.96 3.05 -7.52
C ALA A 76 -1.93 3.16 -9.06
N LEU A 77 -2.78 2.40 -9.76
CA LEU A 77 -2.90 2.45 -11.22
C LEU A 77 -3.35 3.83 -11.72
N PHE A 78 -4.24 4.49 -10.97
CA PHE A 78 -4.72 5.83 -11.26
C PHE A 78 -3.84 6.95 -10.67
N GLY A 79 -2.70 6.62 -10.05
CA GLY A 79 -1.79 7.61 -9.45
C GLY A 79 -2.31 8.28 -8.16
N LEU A 80 -3.38 7.74 -7.57
CA LEU A 80 -4.06 8.27 -6.38
C LEU A 80 -3.57 7.65 -5.07
N ALA A 81 -2.59 6.73 -5.13
CA ALA A 81 -1.95 6.16 -3.95
C ALA A 81 -0.87 7.08 -3.33
N GLY A 82 -0.70 8.30 -3.85
CA GLY A 82 0.25 9.31 -3.35
C GLY A 82 1.68 8.76 -3.31
N LYS A 83 2.36 8.94 -2.18
CA LYS A 83 3.75 8.48 -1.98
C LYS A 83 3.91 6.97 -1.75
N TYR A 84 2.81 6.23 -1.61
CA TYR A 84 2.85 4.85 -1.14
C TYR A 84 2.99 3.83 -2.28
N ALA A 85 2.38 4.10 -3.44
CA ALA A 85 2.42 3.18 -4.57
C ALA A 85 2.22 3.92 -5.90
N SER A 86 2.61 3.26 -6.99
CA SER A 86 2.48 3.73 -8.38
C SER A 86 2.21 2.53 -9.29
N PRO A 87 1.87 2.73 -10.59
CA PRO A 87 1.69 1.61 -11.51
C PRO A 87 2.92 0.70 -11.57
N ARG A 88 4.12 1.29 -11.45
CA ARG A 88 5.37 0.51 -11.39
C ARG A 88 5.47 -0.36 -10.14
N HIS A 89 4.99 0.09 -8.98
CA HIS A 89 4.92 -0.75 -7.79
C HIS A 89 4.06 -1.98 -8.00
N VAL A 90 2.86 -1.78 -8.58
CA VAL A 90 1.94 -2.89 -8.86
C VAL A 90 2.63 -3.90 -9.77
N PHE A 91 3.22 -3.45 -10.89
CA PHE A 91 3.92 -4.33 -11.82
C PHE A 91 5.01 -5.17 -11.13
N GLU A 92 5.91 -4.52 -10.39
CA GLU A 92 7.03 -5.21 -9.74
C GLU A 92 6.53 -6.16 -8.63
N GLU A 93 5.47 -5.81 -7.89
CA GLU A 93 4.82 -6.68 -6.89
C GLU A 93 4.23 -7.93 -7.54
N LYS A 94 3.46 -7.77 -8.62
CA LYS A 94 2.83 -8.88 -9.34
C LYS A 94 3.86 -9.84 -9.96
N HIS A 95 5.02 -9.32 -10.36
CA HIS A 95 6.17 -10.13 -10.83
C HIS A 95 7.05 -10.67 -9.70
N GLY A 96 6.60 -10.56 -8.45
CA GLY A 96 7.25 -11.18 -7.29
C GLY A 96 8.46 -10.44 -6.75
N ARG A 97 8.73 -9.21 -7.20
CA ARG A 97 9.77 -8.38 -6.57
C ARG A 97 9.25 -7.80 -5.25
N PRO A 98 10.11 -7.71 -4.22
CA PRO A 98 9.72 -7.15 -2.94
C PRO A 98 9.59 -5.62 -3.02
N THR A 99 8.38 -5.15 -3.33
CA THR A 99 8.04 -3.72 -3.41
C THR A 99 7.52 -3.18 -2.08
N PHE A 100 6.94 -4.02 -1.23
CA PHE A 100 6.43 -3.60 0.08
C PHE A 100 7.47 -3.80 1.17
N ARG A 101 7.63 -2.81 2.05
CA ARG A 101 8.27 -2.96 3.35
C ARG A 101 7.20 -2.67 4.39
N GLU A 102 7.07 -3.56 5.36
CA GLU A 102 6.20 -3.32 6.49
C GLU A 102 6.70 -2.07 7.23
N THR A 103 5.81 -1.07 7.31
CA THR A 103 6.06 0.17 8.03
C THR A 103 5.15 0.19 9.25
N GLU A 104 5.59 0.88 10.30
CA GLU A 104 4.79 1.04 11.51
C GLU A 104 3.39 1.63 11.22
N PRO A 105 3.20 2.62 10.34
CA PRO A 105 1.85 3.06 9.95
C PRO A 105 0.99 1.96 9.31
N ALA A 106 1.57 1.07 8.52
CA ALA A 106 0.84 -0.04 7.90
C ALA A 106 0.47 -1.11 8.95
N GLU A 107 1.36 -1.39 9.90
CA GLU A 107 1.10 -2.29 11.02
C GLU A 107 -0.01 -1.74 11.93
N ILE A 108 0.15 -0.51 12.43
CA ILE A 108 -0.87 0.18 13.25
C ILE A 108 -2.20 0.27 12.51
N GLY A 109 -2.16 0.53 11.20
CA GLY A 109 -3.35 0.53 10.35
C GLY A 109 -4.16 -0.76 10.48
N ARG A 110 -3.51 -1.93 10.41
CA ARG A 110 -4.20 -3.23 10.55
C ARG A 110 -4.73 -3.47 11.96
N GLU A 111 -3.96 -3.10 12.97
CA GLU A 111 -4.39 -3.28 14.38
C GLU A 111 -5.60 -2.39 14.72
N ILE A 112 -5.64 -1.16 14.20
CA ILE A 112 -6.71 -0.21 14.50
C ILE A 112 -8.01 -0.49 13.74
N GLU A 113 -7.98 -1.24 12.63
CA GLU A 113 -9.18 -1.59 11.85
C GLU A 113 -10.32 -2.15 12.72
N ALA A 114 -10.00 -3.03 13.67
CA ALA A 114 -11.01 -3.60 14.57
C ALA A 114 -11.67 -2.55 15.47
N PHE A 115 -10.92 -1.54 15.90
CA PHE A 115 -11.45 -0.41 16.65
C PHE A 115 -12.36 0.46 15.78
N ILE A 116 -11.93 0.79 14.55
CA ILE A 116 -12.72 1.60 13.62
C ILE A 116 -14.05 0.89 13.30
N ALA A 117 -14.01 -0.41 12.99
CA ALA A 117 -15.21 -1.21 12.73
C ALA A 117 -16.20 -1.19 13.89
N ARG A 118 -15.69 -1.37 15.13
CA ARG A 118 -16.52 -1.29 16.35
C ARG A 118 -17.17 0.07 16.52
N MET A 119 -16.40 1.14 16.30
CA MET A 119 -16.90 2.51 16.44
C MET A 119 -17.91 2.86 15.36
N PHE A 120 -17.68 2.40 14.12
CA PHE A 120 -18.64 2.50 13.02
C PHE A 120 -19.97 1.83 13.39
N THR A 121 -19.95 0.56 13.82
CA THR A 121 -21.16 -0.17 14.23
C THR A 121 -21.86 0.53 15.40
N LYS A 122 -21.11 1.00 16.42
CA LYS A 122 -21.69 1.69 17.57
C LYS A 122 -22.40 2.99 17.19
N ARG A 123 -21.86 3.77 16.25
CA ARG A 123 -22.39 5.11 15.90
C ARG A 123 -23.41 5.08 14.76
N SER A 124 -23.26 4.18 13.80
CA SER A 124 -24.21 4.03 12.68
C SER A 124 -25.39 3.13 13.00
N GLY A 125 -25.27 2.24 14.00
CA GLY A 125 -26.23 1.16 14.26
C GLY A 125 -26.13 -0.03 13.31
N LEU A 126 -25.27 0.03 12.29
CA LEU A 126 -25.10 -1.02 11.28
C LEU A 126 -24.20 -2.14 11.79
N LYS A 127 -24.71 -3.37 11.79
CA LYS A 127 -23.93 -4.56 12.17
C LYS A 127 -22.88 -4.86 11.11
N THR A 128 -21.70 -5.28 11.56
CA THR A 128 -20.60 -5.66 10.66
C THR A 128 -20.10 -7.06 10.93
N ARG A 129 -19.55 -7.71 9.91
CA ARG A 129 -18.93 -9.04 9.97
C ARG A 129 -17.56 -9.04 9.31
N MET A 130 -16.64 -9.84 9.84
CA MET A 130 -15.34 -10.05 9.22
C MET A 130 -15.47 -10.99 8.00
N PRO A 131 -14.79 -10.73 6.87
CA PRO A 131 -14.85 -11.59 5.69
C PRO A 131 -14.20 -12.96 5.94
N SER A 132 -14.63 -13.98 5.19
CA SER A 132 -14.02 -15.32 5.30
C SER A 132 -12.65 -15.38 4.65
N GLY A 133 -12.29 -14.40 3.82
CA GLY A 133 -10.97 -14.26 3.21
C GLY A 133 -10.98 -13.35 1.97
N MET A 134 -10.04 -13.59 1.06
CA MET A 134 -9.98 -12.93 -0.24
C MET A 134 -11.06 -13.49 -1.16
N ILE A 135 -11.78 -12.59 -1.81
CA ILE A 135 -12.81 -12.93 -2.79
C ILE A 135 -12.35 -12.60 -4.21
N GLN A 136 -13.01 -13.22 -5.18
CA GLN A 136 -12.76 -13.06 -6.60
C GLN A 136 -14.08 -12.98 -7.35
N ASN A 137 -14.13 -12.14 -8.38
CA ASN A 137 -15.30 -12.05 -9.24
C ASN A 137 -15.46 -13.34 -10.06
N ILE A 138 -16.69 -13.84 -10.17
CA ILE A 138 -17.00 -15.11 -10.84
C ILE A 138 -16.75 -15.02 -12.36
N ALA A 139 -17.15 -13.91 -12.99
CA ALA A 139 -17.03 -13.73 -14.45
C ALA A 139 -15.63 -13.27 -14.88
N ARG A 140 -14.95 -12.50 -14.03
CA ARG A 140 -13.62 -11.94 -14.29
C ARG A 140 -12.62 -12.32 -13.18
N PRO A 141 -12.04 -13.54 -13.22
CA PRO A 141 -11.16 -14.05 -12.16
C PRO A 141 -9.92 -13.19 -11.84
N TRP A 142 -9.46 -12.35 -12.77
CA TRP A 142 -8.35 -11.44 -12.51
C TRP A 142 -8.74 -10.31 -11.52
N MET A 143 -10.04 -10.04 -11.33
CA MET A 143 -10.56 -9.08 -10.36
C MET A 143 -10.70 -9.72 -8.97
N ARG A 144 -10.01 -9.16 -7.98
CA ARG A 144 -9.94 -9.69 -6.62
C ARG A 144 -10.24 -8.58 -5.61
N ALA A 145 -10.76 -8.94 -4.44
CA ALA A 145 -10.99 -8.01 -3.36
C ALA A 145 -10.61 -8.60 -2.00
N ASN A 146 -10.07 -7.71 -1.16
CA ASN A 146 -9.75 -7.97 0.23
C ASN A 146 -10.53 -6.95 1.04
N VAL A 147 -11.82 -7.23 1.22
CA VAL A 147 -12.72 -6.35 1.97
C VAL A 147 -12.30 -6.35 3.45
N ASP A 148 -12.38 -5.21 4.13
CA ASP A 148 -12.03 -5.15 5.56
C ASP A 148 -13.19 -5.71 6.41
N ARG A 149 -14.41 -5.27 6.15
CA ARG A 149 -15.65 -5.73 6.81
C ARG A 149 -16.82 -5.78 5.84
N TYR A 150 -17.80 -6.62 6.12
CA TYR A 150 -19.12 -6.56 5.49
C TYR A 150 -20.11 -5.87 6.41
N VAL A 151 -21.01 -5.07 5.85
CA VAL A 151 -22.22 -4.58 6.52
C VAL A 151 -23.34 -5.59 6.33
N LEU A 152 -24.11 -5.80 7.40
CA LEU A 152 -25.22 -6.74 7.43
C LEU A 152 -26.58 -6.03 7.55
N ASP A 153 -27.61 -6.61 6.95
CA ASP A 153 -29.00 -6.23 7.21
C ASP A 153 -29.55 -6.81 8.53
N ALA A 154 -30.84 -6.59 8.80
CA ALA A 154 -31.52 -7.08 9.99
C ALA A 154 -31.56 -8.62 10.07
N GLU A 155 -31.59 -9.29 8.92
CA GLU A 155 -31.59 -10.75 8.79
C GLU A 155 -30.18 -11.36 8.84
N GLY A 156 -29.13 -10.52 8.87
CA GLY A 156 -27.73 -10.95 8.94
C GLY A 156 -27.11 -11.29 7.58
N ARG A 157 -27.75 -10.91 6.47
CA ARG A 157 -27.22 -11.06 5.10
C ARG A 157 -26.22 -9.95 4.81
N ILE A 158 -25.19 -10.25 4.00
CA ILE A 158 -24.23 -9.25 3.54
C ILE A 158 -24.93 -8.34 2.53
N VAL A 159 -24.88 -7.03 2.78
CA VAL A 159 -25.48 -6.02 1.87
C VAL A 159 -24.44 -5.08 1.24
N ALA A 160 -23.30 -4.87 1.88
CA ALA A 160 -22.26 -3.98 1.35
C ALA A 160 -20.86 -4.30 1.90
N PRO A 161 -19.80 -4.00 1.14
CA PRO A 161 -18.45 -3.94 1.69
C PRO A 161 -18.25 -2.64 2.51
N LEU A 162 -17.39 -2.71 3.52
CA LEU A 162 -16.94 -1.60 4.34
C LEU A 162 -15.42 -1.54 4.29
N GLU A 163 -14.87 -0.46 3.72
CA GLU A 163 -13.45 -0.13 3.72
C GLU A 163 -13.11 0.78 4.90
N LEU A 164 -12.03 0.47 5.61
CA LEU A 164 -11.62 1.13 6.84
C LEU A 164 -10.26 1.80 6.66
N LYS A 165 -10.18 3.10 6.97
CA LYS A 165 -8.96 3.89 6.82
C LYS A 165 -8.51 4.50 8.14
N ASN A 166 -7.23 4.36 8.46
CA ASN A 166 -6.56 5.21 9.44
C ASN A 166 -5.89 6.38 8.71
N ARG A 167 -6.12 7.62 9.15
CA ARG A 167 -5.66 8.84 8.46
C ARG A 167 -5.07 9.85 9.43
N SER A 168 -4.05 10.57 8.99
CA SER A 168 -3.46 11.66 9.78
C SER A 168 -4.39 12.87 9.83
N GLU A 169 -4.26 13.67 10.88
CA GLU A 169 -4.99 14.95 11.02
C GLU A 169 -4.74 15.91 9.83
N TYR A 170 -3.57 15.85 9.19
CA TYR A 170 -3.26 16.63 7.98
C TYR A 170 -4.14 16.32 6.76
N GLN A 171 -4.95 15.27 6.84
CA GLN A 171 -5.89 14.87 5.79
C GLN A 171 -7.33 15.09 6.25
N ALA A 172 -7.59 15.87 7.29
CA ALA A 172 -8.95 16.11 7.78
C ALA A 172 -9.83 16.75 6.70
N ASP A 173 -9.30 17.76 6.02
CA ASP A 173 -9.99 18.53 4.98
C ASP A 173 -10.44 17.61 3.82
N ASP A 174 -9.62 16.62 3.43
CA ASP A 174 -9.97 15.64 2.38
C ASP A 174 -11.25 14.82 2.72
N TRP A 175 -11.62 14.75 4.00
CA TRP A 175 -12.74 13.94 4.52
C TRP A 175 -13.90 14.80 5.04
N GLU A 176 -13.91 16.11 4.80
CA GLU A 176 -15.01 16.98 5.22
C GLU A 176 -16.25 16.79 4.33
N ASP A 177 -16.06 16.83 3.02
CA ASP A 177 -17.16 16.84 2.04
C ASP A 177 -17.50 15.46 1.48
N GLY A 178 -16.71 14.42 1.78
CA GLY A 178 -16.96 13.09 1.26
C GLY A 178 -15.79 12.13 1.42
N VAL A 179 -15.83 11.06 0.60
CA VAL A 179 -14.74 10.10 0.52
C VAL A 179 -13.72 10.62 -0.51
N PRO A 180 -12.43 10.72 -0.18
CA PRO A 180 -11.40 11.06 -1.16
C PRO A 180 -11.35 10.02 -2.30
N ASP A 181 -10.91 10.43 -3.49
CA ASP A 181 -10.95 9.62 -4.71
C ASP A 181 -10.28 8.25 -4.58
N GLY A 182 -9.11 8.17 -3.94
CA GLY A 182 -8.39 6.91 -3.78
C GLY A 182 -9.21 5.82 -3.05
N PRO A 183 -9.65 6.07 -1.80
CA PRO A 183 -10.60 5.20 -1.11
C PRO A 183 -11.94 5.00 -1.84
N ALA A 184 -12.44 6.01 -2.56
CA ALA A 184 -13.69 5.88 -3.32
C ALA A 184 -13.55 4.89 -4.49
N LEU A 185 -12.48 4.97 -5.28
CA LEU A 185 -12.20 4.00 -6.35
C LEU A 185 -12.00 2.58 -5.80
N GLN A 186 -11.36 2.45 -4.65
CA GLN A 186 -11.21 1.15 -3.98
C GLN A 186 -12.57 0.56 -3.58
N ALA A 187 -13.50 1.39 -3.10
CA ALA A 187 -14.85 0.96 -2.76
C ALA A 187 -15.66 0.57 -4.03
N HIS A 188 -15.58 1.36 -5.09
CA HIS A 188 -16.18 1.02 -6.39
C HIS A 188 -15.61 -0.28 -6.97
N TRP A 189 -14.31 -0.51 -6.82
CA TRP A 189 -13.68 -1.78 -7.19
C TRP A 189 -14.30 -2.96 -6.45
N TYR A 190 -14.56 -2.83 -5.15
CA TYR A 190 -15.21 -3.90 -4.39
C TYR A 190 -16.66 -4.12 -4.81
N MET A 191 -17.40 -3.05 -5.08
CA MET A 191 -18.75 -3.15 -5.65
C MET A 191 -18.73 -3.88 -7.00
N ALA A 192 -17.76 -3.59 -7.87
CA ALA A 192 -17.58 -4.29 -9.15
C ALA A 192 -17.19 -5.77 -8.96
N VAL A 193 -16.28 -6.08 -8.04
CA VAL A 193 -15.87 -7.46 -7.75
C VAL A 193 -17.03 -8.28 -7.20
N GLY A 194 -17.73 -7.76 -6.18
CA GLY A 194 -18.74 -8.50 -5.44
C GLY A 194 -20.17 -8.36 -5.97
N GLY A 195 -20.46 -7.38 -6.81
CA GLY A 195 -21.80 -7.12 -7.33
C GLY A 195 -22.74 -6.47 -6.30
N TRP A 196 -22.21 -5.58 -5.44
CA TRP A 196 -23.03 -4.84 -4.47
C TRP A 196 -23.47 -3.49 -5.02
N ASP A 197 -24.65 -3.03 -4.61
CA ASP A 197 -25.26 -1.76 -5.05
C ASP A 197 -24.72 -0.52 -4.31
N HIS A 198 -24.04 -0.72 -3.19
CA HIS A 198 -23.41 0.36 -2.44
C HIS A 198 -22.24 -0.17 -1.60
N ALA A 199 -21.40 0.74 -1.13
CA ALA A 199 -20.31 0.48 -0.21
C ALA A 199 -20.28 1.53 0.90
N TYR A 200 -19.62 1.19 2.01
CA TYR A 200 -19.30 2.15 3.05
C TYR A 200 -17.79 2.36 3.12
N VAL A 201 -17.38 3.60 3.36
CA VAL A 201 -15.99 3.94 3.67
C VAL A 201 -15.97 4.68 4.98
N ALA A 202 -15.23 4.17 5.95
CA ALA A 202 -15.06 4.79 7.26
C ALA A 202 -13.59 5.11 7.52
N ALA A 203 -13.32 6.32 8.01
CA ALA A 203 -11.99 6.76 8.40
C ALA A 203 -11.94 7.23 9.85
N LEU A 204 -10.90 6.82 10.56
CA LEU A 204 -10.47 7.48 11.78
C LEU A 204 -9.38 8.48 11.43
N VAL A 205 -9.72 9.77 11.48
CA VAL A 205 -8.82 10.88 11.18
C VAL A 205 -8.27 11.45 12.49
N GLY A 206 -6.95 11.69 12.53
CA GLY A 206 -6.28 12.29 13.69
C GLY A 206 -6.33 11.43 14.96
N GLY A 207 -6.74 10.16 14.84
CA GLY A 207 -6.90 9.23 15.96
C GLY A 207 -8.16 9.43 16.81
N ASN A 208 -8.98 10.46 16.54
CA ASN A 208 -10.14 10.79 17.38
C ASN A 208 -11.40 11.21 16.60
N LYS A 209 -11.30 11.50 15.30
CA LYS A 209 -12.45 11.90 14.46
C LYS A 209 -12.87 10.76 13.55
N LEU A 210 -13.92 10.04 13.92
CA LEU A 210 -14.54 9.05 13.04
C LEU A 210 -15.43 9.77 12.01
N ARG A 211 -15.20 9.49 10.72
CA ARG A 211 -16.03 9.90 9.58
C ARG A 211 -16.43 8.65 8.80
N TRP A 212 -17.63 8.61 8.25
CA TRP A 212 -18.01 7.55 7.32
C TRP A 212 -19.04 8.06 6.34
N PHE A 213 -19.00 7.49 5.15
CA PHE A 213 -19.87 7.85 4.04
C PHE A 213 -20.37 6.57 3.38
N ARG A 214 -21.58 6.66 2.82
CA ARG A 214 -22.15 5.66 1.94
C ARG A 214 -21.88 6.10 0.50
N LEU A 215 -21.31 5.22 -0.30
CA LEU A 215 -21.12 5.41 -1.73
C LEU A 215 -22.10 4.51 -2.46
N GLU A 216 -22.93 5.09 -3.32
CA GLU A 216 -23.77 4.31 -4.23
C GLU A 216 -22.92 3.78 -5.38
N ARG A 217 -23.35 2.65 -5.95
CA ARG A 217 -22.77 2.09 -7.15
C ARG A 217 -23.02 3.01 -8.34
N ASP A 218 -21.94 3.48 -8.93
CA ASP A 218 -21.92 4.19 -10.19
C ASP A 218 -21.37 3.27 -11.29
N GLU A 219 -22.21 2.93 -12.26
CA GLU A 219 -21.81 2.02 -13.35
C GLU A 219 -20.87 2.66 -14.36
N GLU A 220 -20.95 3.98 -14.58
CA GLU A 220 -20.05 4.68 -15.50
C GLU A 220 -18.61 4.66 -14.93
N ILE A 221 -18.48 4.99 -13.65
CA ILE A 221 -17.20 4.91 -12.94
C ILE A 221 -16.68 3.47 -12.95
N ILE A 222 -17.54 2.48 -12.67
CA ILE A 222 -17.12 1.08 -12.63
C ILE A 222 -16.69 0.58 -14.01
N GLU A 223 -17.38 0.94 -15.08
CA GLU A 223 -17.01 0.57 -16.45
C GLU A 223 -15.64 1.13 -16.84
N GLU A 224 -15.38 2.42 -16.57
CA GLU A 224 -14.07 3.03 -16.82
C GLU A 224 -12.98 2.37 -15.96
N LEU A 225 -13.27 2.17 -14.67
CA LEU A 225 -12.36 1.57 -13.70
C LEU A 225 -11.95 0.15 -14.11
N VAL A 226 -12.93 -0.69 -14.43
CA VAL A 226 -12.70 -2.08 -14.83
C VAL A 226 -12.00 -2.13 -16.19
N GLY A 227 -12.41 -1.30 -17.15
CA GLY A 227 -11.79 -1.24 -18.48
C GLY A 227 -10.30 -0.85 -18.41
N HIS A 228 -9.97 0.19 -17.63
CA HIS A 228 -8.59 0.60 -17.43
C HIS A 228 -7.77 -0.51 -16.76
N CYS A 229 -8.27 -1.10 -15.67
CA CYS A 229 -7.58 -2.17 -14.96
C CYS A 229 -7.43 -3.44 -15.81
N GLU A 230 -8.39 -3.74 -16.68
CA GLU A 230 -8.33 -4.88 -17.61
C GLU A 230 -7.23 -4.68 -18.65
N ALA A 231 -7.22 -3.54 -19.33
CA ALA A 231 -6.18 -3.19 -20.29
C ALA A 231 -4.79 -3.21 -19.63
N TRP A 232 -4.68 -2.65 -18.43
CA TRP A 232 -3.44 -2.65 -17.66
C TRP A 232 -3.01 -4.08 -17.28
N TYR A 233 -3.93 -4.91 -16.77
CA TYR A 233 -3.65 -6.29 -16.40
C TYR A 233 -3.18 -7.13 -17.59
N GLN A 234 -3.87 -7.04 -18.73
CA GLN A 234 -3.46 -7.76 -19.94
C GLN A 234 -2.05 -7.33 -20.38
N ARG A 235 -1.84 -6.03 -20.54
CA ARG A 235 -0.59 -5.48 -21.07
C ARG A 235 0.61 -5.73 -20.16
N HIS A 236 0.42 -5.57 -18.85
CA HIS A 236 1.52 -5.50 -17.91
C HIS A 236 1.71 -6.79 -17.11
N ILE A 237 0.65 -7.55 -16.84
CA ILE A 237 0.74 -8.78 -16.06
C ILE A 237 0.73 -10.02 -16.96
N VAL A 238 -0.19 -10.08 -17.92
CA VAL A 238 -0.29 -11.25 -18.83
C VAL A 238 0.84 -11.22 -19.86
N ASP A 239 1.00 -10.11 -20.58
CA ASP A 239 2.06 -9.99 -21.60
C ASP A 239 3.44 -9.69 -21.00
N GLY A 240 3.49 -9.27 -19.73
CA GLY A 240 4.74 -9.02 -18.99
C GLY A 240 5.49 -7.74 -19.39
N PHE A 241 4.86 -6.79 -20.09
CA PHE A 241 5.53 -5.54 -20.45
C PHE A 241 5.55 -4.58 -19.26
N PRO A 242 6.69 -4.01 -18.86
CA PRO A 242 6.72 -3.05 -17.76
C PRO A 242 5.95 -1.76 -18.11
N PRO A 243 5.28 -1.12 -17.13
CA PRO A 243 4.67 0.19 -17.35
C PRO A 243 5.74 1.25 -17.65
N PRO A 244 5.38 2.31 -18.40
CA PRO A 244 6.29 3.41 -18.69
C PRO A 244 6.72 4.13 -17.41
N ALA A 245 7.81 4.92 -17.51
CA ALA A 245 8.22 5.78 -16.41
C ALA A 245 7.20 6.91 -16.22
N ASP A 246 6.86 7.18 -14.96
CA ASP A 246 5.98 8.26 -14.54
C ASP A 246 6.76 9.34 -13.77
N GLY A 247 6.09 10.45 -13.46
CA GLY A 247 6.64 11.53 -12.65
C GLY A 247 6.38 11.40 -11.14
N LEU A 248 5.95 10.21 -10.67
CA LEU A 248 5.51 10.04 -9.28
C LEU A 248 6.70 9.84 -8.34
N GLU A 249 6.64 10.50 -7.17
CA GLU A 249 7.66 10.35 -6.11
C GLU A 249 7.76 8.90 -5.62
N ALA A 250 6.62 8.19 -5.57
CA ALA A 250 6.56 6.78 -5.25
C ALA A 250 7.47 5.97 -6.20
N THR A 251 7.34 6.17 -7.53
CA THR A 251 8.19 5.48 -8.51
C THR A 251 9.66 5.82 -8.28
N THR A 252 10.01 7.09 -8.11
CA THR A 252 11.39 7.50 -7.80
C THR A 252 11.96 6.74 -6.59
N SER A 253 11.19 6.66 -5.50
CA SER A 253 11.57 5.97 -4.27
C SER A 253 11.72 4.46 -4.46
N LEU A 254 10.84 3.83 -5.26
CA LEU A 254 10.91 2.41 -5.61
C LEU A 254 12.18 2.11 -6.39
N LEU A 255 12.44 2.88 -7.44
CA LEU A 255 13.56 2.66 -8.36
C LEU A 255 14.89 2.79 -7.62
N ALA A 256 15.03 3.80 -6.75
CA ALA A 256 16.21 3.97 -5.90
C ALA A 256 16.45 2.79 -4.95
N ARG A 257 15.40 2.07 -4.55
CA ARG A 257 15.49 0.88 -3.70
C ARG A 257 15.77 -0.40 -4.48
N LEU A 258 15.14 -0.57 -5.65
CA LEU A 258 15.33 -1.76 -6.48
C LEU A 258 16.71 -1.78 -7.13
N TRP A 259 17.21 -0.62 -7.55
CA TRP A 259 18.48 -0.52 -8.25
C TRP A 259 19.55 0.10 -7.34
N GLN A 260 20.32 -0.76 -6.70
CA GLN A 260 21.53 -0.36 -6.00
C GLN A 260 22.61 0.00 -7.03
N VAL A 261 22.89 1.29 -7.14
CA VAL A 261 23.94 1.80 -8.01
C VAL A 261 25.28 1.22 -7.56
N GLN A 262 25.94 0.51 -8.46
CA GLN A 262 27.27 -0.03 -8.22
C GLN A 262 28.30 0.94 -8.82
N PRO A 263 29.32 1.37 -8.05
CA PRO A 263 30.43 2.13 -8.62
C PRO A 263 31.00 1.40 -9.84
N GLU A 264 31.37 2.16 -10.87
CA GLU A 264 32.04 1.65 -12.09
C GLU A 264 31.19 0.73 -12.99
N LYS A 265 29.98 0.35 -12.59
CA LYS A 265 29.08 -0.41 -13.46
C LYS A 265 28.50 0.48 -14.55
N VAL A 266 28.98 0.29 -15.77
CA VAL A 266 28.51 1.00 -16.97
C VAL A 266 27.50 0.15 -17.73
N VAL A 267 26.45 0.80 -18.22
CA VAL A 267 25.50 0.20 -19.16
C VAL A 267 25.54 1.00 -20.44
N THR A 268 25.77 0.34 -21.57
CA THR A 268 25.68 0.95 -22.89
C THR A 268 24.22 0.96 -23.33
N VAL A 269 23.74 2.13 -23.72
CA VAL A 269 22.41 2.34 -24.29
C VAL A 269 22.54 2.88 -25.72
N ALA A 270 21.49 2.73 -26.53
CA ALA A 270 21.47 3.32 -27.87
C ALA A 270 21.62 4.85 -27.78
N GLU A 271 22.53 5.41 -28.59
CA GLU A 271 22.87 6.83 -28.58
C GLU A 271 21.64 7.72 -28.80
N GLU A 272 20.82 7.40 -29.80
CA GLU A 272 19.56 8.11 -30.07
C GLU A 272 18.63 8.18 -28.87
N LYS A 273 18.54 7.09 -28.09
CA LYS A 273 17.70 7.04 -26.89
C LYS A 273 18.28 7.90 -25.78
N ALA A 274 19.60 7.86 -25.57
CA ALA A 274 20.27 8.70 -24.57
C ALA A 274 20.11 10.18 -24.92
N LYS A 275 20.41 10.56 -26.16
CA LYS A 275 20.28 11.94 -26.66
C LYS A 275 18.86 12.47 -26.50
N THR A 276 17.87 11.69 -26.94
CA THR A 276 16.45 12.07 -26.81
C THR A 276 16.06 12.38 -25.36
N LEU A 277 16.56 11.60 -24.40
CA LEU A 277 16.25 11.80 -22.98
C LEU A 277 16.99 13.00 -22.39
N LEU A 278 18.27 13.19 -22.72
CA LEU A 278 19.09 14.29 -22.23
C LEU A 278 18.60 15.65 -22.79
N ASP A 279 18.34 15.73 -24.10
CA ASP A 279 17.80 16.95 -24.74
C ASP A 279 16.42 17.32 -24.16
N ARG A 280 15.63 16.31 -23.78
CA ARG A 280 14.34 16.53 -23.11
C ARG A 280 14.52 17.01 -21.67
N GLU A 281 15.48 16.46 -20.93
CA GLU A 281 15.81 16.90 -19.57
C GLU A 281 16.24 18.36 -19.56
N GLU A 282 17.22 18.73 -20.40
CA GLU A 282 17.73 20.10 -20.49
C GLU A 282 16.61 21.11 -20.78
N ARG A 283 15.80 20.85 -21.81
CA ARG A 283 14.65 21.69 -22.16
C ARG A 283 13.65 21.84 -21.02
N LEU A 284 13.40 20.78 -20.25
CA LEU A 284 12.49 20.85 -19.10
C LEU A 284 13.11 21.63 -17.94
N THR A 285 14.42 21.49 -17.70
CA THR A 285 15.15 22.27 -16.70
C THR A 285 15.08 23.77 -17.01
N GLU A 286 15.25 24.16 -18.27
CA GLU A 286 15.10 25.56 -18.69
C GLU A 286 13.70 26.10 -18.44
N LYS A 287 12.66 25.31 -18.75
CA LYS A 287 11.27 25.69 -18.47
C LYS A 287 10.98 25.86 -16.99
N VAL A 288 11.49 24.95 -16.14
CA VAL A 288 11.35 25.05 -14.68
C VAL A 288 12.01 26.33 -14.19
N LYS A 289 13.25 26.61 -14.63
CA LYS A 289 13.96 27.83 -14.25
C LYS A 289 13.20 29.10 -14.67
N ALA A 290 12.72 29.15 -15.91
CA ALA A 290 11.95 30.29 -16.40
C ALA A 290 10.65 30.50 -15.60
N ALA A 291 9.94 29.41 -15.28
CA ALA A 291 8.74 29.46 -14.46
C ALA A 291 9.02 29.91 -13.02
N GLU A 292 10.14 29.46 -12.41
CA GLU A 292 10.59 29.91 -11.09
C GLU A 292 10.91 31.41 -11.07
N GLU A 293 11.57 31.91 -12.12
CA GLU A 293 11.87 33.34 -12.28
C GLU A 293 10.57 34.16 -12.42
N GLN A 294 9.61 33.70 -13.21
CA GLN A 294 8.29 34.33 -13.34
C GLN A 294 7.51 34.31 -12.02
N LEU A 295 7.48 33.18 -11.31
CA LEU A 295 6.85 33.07 -10.00
C LEU A 295 7.47 34.06 -9.01
N ARG A 296 8.81 34.18 -9.03
CA ARG A 296 9.53 35.13 -8.17
C ARG A 296 9.19 36.58 -8.53
N ALA A 297 9.03 36.91 -9.81
CA ALA A 297 8.62 38.23 -10.25
C ALA A 297 7.21 38.59 -9.72
N VAL A 298 6.24 37.69 -9.86
CA VAL A 298 4.88 37.87 -9.31
C VAL A 298 4.90 38.01 -7.79
N GLN A 299 5.68 37.18 -7.09
CA GLN A 299 5.84 37.31 -5.63
C GLN A 299 6.47 38.65 -5.23
N ASN A 300 7.43 39.17 -6.02
CA ASN A 300 8.03 40.47 -5.76
C ASN A 300 7.03 41.62 -6.02
N GLU A 301 6.17 41.51 -7.03
CA GLU A 301 5.09 42.46 -7.26
C GLU A 301 4.14 42.51 -6.05
N MET A 302 3.76 41.36 -5.50
CA MET A 302 2.96 41.29 -4.27
C MET A 302 3.70 41.89 -3.06
N ARG A 303 5.02 41.70 -2.94
CA ARG A 303 5.85 42.35 -1.89
C ARG A 303 5.86 43.87 -2.06
N LEU A 304 5.96 44.38 -3.28
CA LEU A 304 5.93 45.81 -3.56
C LEU A 304 4.56 46.42 -3.20
N LEU A 305 3.46 45.72 -3.48
CA LEU A 305 2.11 46.12 -3.06
C LEU A 305 1.93 46.07 -1.54
N ALA A 306 2.53 45.08 -0.87
CA ALA A 306 2.45 44.93 0.58
C ALA A 306 3.23 46.02 1.34
N GLY A 307 4.36 46.47 0.80
CA GLY A 307 5.21 47.46 1.47
C GLY A 307 5.72 46.94 2.82
N ASP A 308 5.38 47.65 3.89
CA ASP A 308 5.65 47.29 5.29
C ASP A 308 4.54 46.47 5.96
N ALA A 309 3.42 46.24 5.26
CA ALA A 309 2.30 45.47 5.78
C ALA A 309 2.54 43.95 5.66
N GLU A 310 2.19 43.21 6.71
CA GLU A 310 2.29 41.74 6.70
C GLU A 310 1.18 41.05 5.90
N VAL A 311 0.06 41.74 5.65
CA VAL A 311 -1.14 41.17 5.02
C VAL A 311 -1.66 42.13 3.96
N VAL A 312 -1.82 41.62 2.73
CA VAL A 312 -2.49 42.29 1.62
C VAL A 312 -3.93 41.81 1.58
N MET A 313 -4.89 42.75 1.67
CA MET A 313 -6.33 42.47 1.63
C MET A 313 -6.90 42.79 0.25
N ALA A 314 -7.78 41.94 -0.27
CA ALA A 314 -8.58 42.21 -1.46
C ALA A 314 -10.05 41.87 -1.20
N ALA A 315 -10.97 42.79 -1.53
CA ALA A 315 -12.42 42.63 -1.33
C ALA A 315 -12.81 42.18 0.10
N GLY A 316 -12.14 42.72 1.12
CA GLY A 316 -12.40 42.41 2.53
C GLY A 316 -11.85 41.07 3.03
N ARG A 317 -11.07 40.33 2.23
CA ARG A 317 -10.44 39.06 2.61
C ARG A 317 -8.91 39.13 2.45
N PRO A 318 -8.13 38.36 3.24
CA PRO A 318 -6.69 38.28 3.07
C PRO A 318 -6.36 37.58 1.74
N ALA A 319 -5.67 38.29 0.85
CA ALA A 319 -5.29 37.80 -0.47
C ALA A 319 -3.85 37.26 -0.49
N TRP A 320 -2.96 37.86 0.30
CA TRP A 320 -1.56 37.44 0.38
C TRP A 320 -0.94 37.86 1.71
N THR A 321 0.03 37.10 2.20
CA THR A 321 0.71 37.41 3.46
C THR A 321 2.20 37.25 3.35
N PHE A 322 2.95 38.14 4.01
CA PHE A 322 4.40 38.13 4.11
C PHE A 322 4.81 38.29 5.57
N LYS A 323 4.52 37.26 6.36
CA LYS A 323 4.91 37.23 7.78
C LYS A 323 6.40 36.95 7.90
N GLN A 324 7.07 37.65 8.81
CA GLN A 324 8.43 37.29 9.24
C GLN A 324 8.39 36.03 10.11
N ASN A 325 8.09 34.88 9.51
CA ASN A 325 8.23 33.58 10.17
C ASN A 325 9.69 33.12 10.17
N SER A 326 10.62 34.00 10.53
CA SER A 326 12.03 33.60 10.65
C SER A 326 12.22 32.79 11.92
N THR A 327 12.69 31.56 11.78
CA THR A 327 13.27 30.80 12.88
C THR A 327 14.41 31.63 13.48
N PHE A 328 14.46 31.72 14.80
CA PHE A 328 15.51 32.46 15.50
C PHE A 328 16.89 31.98 15.04
N SER A 329 17.67 32.87 14.41
CA SER A 329 19.01 32.52 13.95
C SER A 329 19.97 32.53 15.12
N SER A 330 20.15 31.38 15.77
CA SER A 330 21.09 31.23 16.89
C SER A 330 22.49 31.72 16.51
N LYS A 331 22.95 31.46 15.26
CA LYS A 331 24.26 31.93 14.79
C LYS A 331 24.39 33.45 14.75
N ARG A 332 23.36 34.14 14.22
CA ARG A 332 23.36 35.60 14.15
C ARG A 332 23.25 36.20 15.55
N PHE A 333 22.41 35.62 16.41
CA PHE A 333 22.27 36.05 17.80
C PHE A 333 23.56 35.86 18.61
N THR A 334 24.29 34.75 18.44
CA THR A 334 25.58 34.54 19.09
C THR A 334 26.64 35.55 18.62
N ALA A 335 26.61 35.95 17.35
CA ALA A 335 27.54 36.95 16.82
C ALA A 335 27.21 38.37 17.31
N ASP A 336 25.93 38.75 17.26
CA ASP A 336 25.48 40.11 17.57
C ASP A 336 25.32 40.34 19.09
N TYR A 337 25.04 39.29 19.87
CA TYR A 337 24.79 39.33 21.32
C TYR A 337 25.51 38.19 22.09
N PRO A 338 26.85 38.20 22.12
CA PRO A 338 27.64 37.09 22.67
C PRO A 338 27.42 36.84 24.16
N GLU A 339 27.24 37.89 24.97
CA GLU A 339 27.01 37.75 26.42
C GLU A 339 25.65 37.13 26.74
N LEU A 340 24.60 37.52 26.02
CA LEU A 340 23.27 36.91 26.15
C LEU A 340 23.27 35.48 25.63
N ALA A 341 23.95 35.20 24.52
CA ALA A 341 24.09 33.84 24.02
C ALA A 341 24.79 32.93 25.04
N ALA A 342 25.86 33.40 25.69
CA ALA A 342 26.54 32.64 26.74
C ALA A 342 25.65 32.38 27.96
N LYS A 343 24.83 33.36 28.37
CA LYS A 343 23.91 33.24 29.51
C LYS A 343 22.79 32.22 29.30
N TYR A 344 22.33 32.05 28.06
CA TYR A 344 21.19 31.19 27.71
C TYR A 344 21.57 29.95 26.88
N THR A 345 22.86 29.64 26.77
CA THR A 345 23.35 28.38 26.17
C THR A 345 23.73 27.40 27.27
N HIS A 346 23.01 26.28 27.38
CA HIS A 346 23.40 25.17 28.25
C HIS A 346 24.26 24.17 27.48
N LYS A 347 25.43 23.79 28.03
CA LYS A 347 26.24 22.72 27.47
C LYS A 347 25.57 21.37 27.77
N ALA A 348 25.23 20.62 26.73
CA ALA A 348 24.91 19.20 26.87
C ALA A 348 26.20 18.39 26.80
N ASP A 349 26.27 17.30 27.57
CA ASP A 349 27.37 16.33 27.46
C ASP A 349 27.31 15.67 26.08
N ALA A 350 28.17 16.14 25.18
CA ALA A 350 28.31 15.59 23.85
C ALA A 350 29.28 14.41 23.89
N LEU A 351 28.87 13.27 23.35
CA LEU A 351 29.78 12.16 23.09
C LEU A 351 30.90 12.63 22.16
N ASP A 352 32.15 12.36 22.52
CA ASP A 352 33.31 12.61 21.67
C ASP A 352 33.31 11.63 20.50
N MET A 353 32.66 12.03 19.42
CA MET A 353 32.43 11.21 18.24
C MET A 353 33.72 10.93 17.46
N ASP A 354 34.72 11.80 17.53
CA ASP A 354 35.99 11.61 16.84
C ASP A 354 36.83 10.56 17.57
N ARG A 355 36.85 10.61 18.91
CA ARG A 355 37.44 9.56 19.73
C ARG A 355 36.71 8.23 19.58
N LEU A 356 35.38 8.23 19.63
CA LEU A 356 34.57 7.01 19.40
C LEU A 356 34.83 6.39 18.02
N LYS A 357 35.00 7.22 16.98
CA LYS A 357 35.30 6.75 15.62
C LYS A 357 36.72 6.19 15.48
N ALA A 358 37.68 6.67 16.27
CA ALA A 358 39.06 6.19 16.28
C ALA A 358 39.22 4.90 17.11
N GLU A 359 38.58 4.83 18.28
CA GLU A 359 38.73 3.73 19.24
C GLU A 359 37.73 2.59 19.01
N SER A 360 36.53 2.87 18.47
CA SER A 360 35.45 1.88 18.27
C SER A 360 34.72 2.11 16.94
N PRO A 361 35.39 1.84 15.79
CA PRO A 361 34.88 2.21 14.47
C PRO A 361 33.66 1.42 14.02
N GLU A 362 33.46 0.21 14.54
CA GLU A 362 32.37 -0.70 14.19
C GLU A 362 31.05 -0.23 14.85
N GLU A 363 31.11 0.08 16.14
CA GLU A 363 30.01 0.61 16.95
C GLU A 363 29.59 2.00 16.47
N TYR A 364 30.56 2.86 16.16
CA TYR A 364 30.32 4.15 15.52
C TYR A 364 29.58 4.01 14.17
N ARG A 365 29.94 2.99 13.37
CA ARG A 365 29.32 2.73 12.06
C ARG A 365 27.90 2.18 12.19
N LEU A 366 27.65 1.34 13.20
CA LEU A 366 26.33 0.76 13.50
C LEU A 366 25.32 1.83 13.96
N CYS A 367 25.76 2.81 14.74
CA CYS A 367 24.90 3.86 15.30
C CYS A 367 24.75 5.11 14.39
N ARG A 368 25.34 5.12 13.20
CA ARG A 368 25.30 6.28 12.29
C ARG A 368 24.01 6.31 11.46
N SER A 369 23.28 7.43 11.51
CA SER A 369 22.10 7.64 10.66
C SER A 369 22.50 7.77 9.17
N ARG A 370 21.70 7.15 8.30
CA ARG A 370 21.95 7.10 6.85
C ARG A 370 21.43 8.37 6.20
N GLN A 371 22.32 9.24 5.73
CA GLN A 371 21.97 10.40 4.89
C GLN A 371 22.37 10.16 3.44
N LEU A 372 21.39 10.22 2.53
CA LEU A 372 21.62 10.33 1.09
C LEU A 372 22.10 11.76 0.79
N ARG A 373 23.30 11.91 0.23
CA ARG A 373 23.77 13.18 -0.33
C ARG A 373 23.93 13.02 -1.84
N ARG A 374 23.32 13.91 -2.62
CA ARG A 374 23.70 14.12 -4.02
C ARG A 374 25.10 14.73 -4.05
N SER A 375 26.02 14.16 -4.82
CA SER A 375 27.32 14.77 -5.07
C SER A 375 27.11 16.00 -5.95
N THR A 376 27.17 17.20 -5.37
CA THR A 376 27.41 18.41 -6.15
C THR A 376 28.88 18.45 -6.50
N THR A 377 29.20 18.19 -7.78
CA THR A 377 30.54 18.42 -8.31
C THR A 377 30.86 19.90 -8.15
N LYS A 378 31.81 20.21 -7.26
CA LYS A 378 32.35 21.56 -7.09
C LYS A 378 33.06 21.97 -8.38
N THR A 379 32.50 22.91 -9.13
CA THR A 379 33.22 23.64 -10.16
C THR A 379 34.25 24.54 -9.48
N THR A 380 35.52 24.14 -9.54
CA THR A 380 36.67 24.94 -9.14
C THR A 380 36.88 26.06 -10.18
N LYS A 381 36.39 27.26 -9.88
CA LYS A 381 36.77 28.48 -10.61
C LYS A 381 38.14 28.91 -10.09
N LYS A 382 39.21 28.48 -10.78
CA LYS A 382 40.58 28.97 -10.54
C LYS A 382 40.76 30.24 -11.38
N ALA A 383 41.06 31.34 -10.70
CA ALA A 383 41.42 32.62 -11.31
C ALA A 383 42.68 32.49 -12.16
N ALA A 384 42.67 33.11 -13.34
CA ALA A 384 43.88 33.48 -14.07
C ALA A 384 43.61 34.77 -14.88
N ARG A 385 44.36 35.81 -14.51
CA ARG A 385 44.50 37.16 -15.06
C ARG A 385 43.51 38.22 -14.61
#